data_AF-A0A1S3J7N8-F1
#
_entry.id   AF-A0A1S3J7N8-F1
#
_cell.length_a   1.000
_cell.length_b   1.000
_cell.length_c   1.000
_cell.angle_alpha   90.00
_cell.angle_beta   90.00
_cell.angle_gamma   90.00
#
_symmetry.space_group_name_H-M   'P 1'
#
loop_
_entity.id
_entity.type
_entity.pdbx_description
1 polymer ?
#
loop_
_entity_poly.entity_id
_entity_poly.type
_entity_poly.pdbx_seq_one_letter_code
_entity_poly.pdbx_strand_id
1 'polypeptide(L)'
;MNKKYAYVIFKIVDHNGKALSAIGVDRTSCSSGQQDQEEQDKAYQEFLDYLRDTEEKRECCYALFDYGYTQENSTWKSSIIFFSWSPENAIIKQKMLYAASVKDFLAKLQGIDKSIQANSMDDVAESTVKAKCLKSSRAT
;
A
#
# COMPACT_ATOMS: atom_id res chain seq x y z
N MET A 1 -18.76 0.60 -16.28
CA MET A 1 -17.36 0.99 -16.57
C MET A 1 -16.53 0.61 -15.36
N ASN A 2 -15.81 -0.51 -15.41
CA ASN A 2 -14.97 -0.96 -14.30
C ASN A 2 -13.68 -0.13 -14.30
N LYS A 3 -13.60 0.87 -13.41
CA LYS A 3 -12.36 1.63 -13.21
C LYS A 3 -11.35 0.71 -12.54
N LYS A 4 -10.18 0.55 -13.16
CA LYS A 4 -9.04 -0.15 -12.57
C LYS A 4 -8.17 0.88 -11.86
N TYR A 5 -7.71 0.54 -10.67
CA TYR A 5 -6.88 1.40 -9.84
C TYR A 5 -5.49 0.77 -9.75
N ALA A 6 -4.44 1.56 -9.96
CA ALA A 6 -3.06 1.11 -9.72
C ALA A 6 -2.79 1.02 -8.22
N TYR A 7 -3.17 2.08 -7.50
CA TYR A 7 -3.06 2.13 -6.06
C TYR A 7 -4.13 3.03 -5.44
N VAL A 8 -4.43 2.75 -4.17
CA VAL A 8 -5.34 3.53 -3.33
C VAL A 8 -4.67 3.77 -1.99
N ILE A 9 -4.65 5.02 -1.55
CA ILE A 9 -4.09 5.46 -0.28
C ILE A 9 -5.22 5.87 0.63
N PHE A 10 -5.16 5.39 1.87
CA PHE A 10 -6.10 5.69 2.92
C PHE A 10 -5.41 6.41 4.06
N LYS A 11 -6.11 7.39 4.63
CA LYS A 11 -5.72 8.03 5.88
C LYS A 11 -6.82 7.88 6.92
N ILE A 12 -6.40 7.72 8.15
CA ILE A 12 -7.29 7.80 9.30
C ILE A 12 -7.49 9.28 9.61
N VAL A 13 -8.73 9.76 9.45
CA VAL A 13 -9.13 11.11 9.82
C VAL A 13 -9.62 11.08 11.25
N ASP A 14 -8.96 11.86 12.12
CA ASP A 14 -9.42 12.09 13.50
C ASP A 14 -10.52 13.16 13.44
N HIS A 15 -11.76 12.78 13.77
CA HIS A 15 -12.83 13.75 13.95
C HIS A 15 -12.74 14.28 15.38
N ASN A 16 -12.05 15.41 15.56
CA ASN A 16 -11.95 16.24 16.77
C ASN A 16 -13.02 15.93 17.85
N GLY A 17 -12.81 14.89 18.66
CA GLY A 17 -13.64 14.57 19.83
C GLY A 17 -14.75 13.51 19.67
N LYS A 18 -14.86 12.79 18.54
CA LYS A 18 -15.70 11.59 18.44
C LYS A 18 -14.83 10.33 18.35
N ALA A 19 -15.19 9.31 19.13
CA ALA A 19 -14.47 8.03 19.27
C ALA A 19 -14.47 7.13 18.01
N LEU A 20 -14.77 7.67 16.84
CA LEU A 20 -14.81 6.95 15.58
C LEU A 20 -13.77 7.56 14.64
N SER A 21 -12.60 6.95 14.61
CA SER A 21 -11.63 7.14 13.54
C SER A 21 -12.26 6.67 12.23
N ALA A 22 -12.47 7.60 11.29
CA ALA A 22 -12.94 7.25 9.95
C ALA A 22 -11.73 7.00 9.05
N ILE A 23 -11.77 5.92 8.28
CA ILE A 23 -10.75 5.66 7.26
C ILE A 23 -11.25 6.25 5.95
N GLY A 24 -10.63 7.35 5.52
CA GLY A 24 -10.94 8.05 4.28
C GLY A 24 -9.96 7.67 3.18
N VAL A 25 -10.41 7.73 1.93
CA VAL A 25 -9.53 7.66 0.75
C VAL A 25 -8.86 9.02 0.59
N ASP A 26 -7.53 9.03 0.64
CA ASP A 26 -6.72 10.24 0.48
C ASP A 26 -6.33 10.45 -0.99
N ARG A 27 -5.84 9.39 -1.63
CA ARG A 27 -5.38 9.43 -3.03
C ARG A 27 -5.72 8.14 -3.75
N THR A 28 -6.03 8.25 -5.03
CA THR A 28 -6.22 7.11 -5.93
C THR A 28 -5.47 7.38 -7.23
N SER A 29 -4.81 6.36 -7.78
CA SER A 29 -4.33 6.38 -9.15
C SER A 29 -5.16 5.44 -10.02
N CYS A 30 -5.55 5.91 -11.21
CA CYS A 30 -6.29 5.11 -12.19
C CYS A 30 -5.29 4.44 -13.12
N SER A 31 -5.42 3.12 -13.33
CA SER A 31 -4.67 2.43 -14.37
C SER A 31 -5.53 2.17 -15.60
N SER A 32 -4.91 2.21 -16.77
CA SER A 32 -5.55 1.85 -18.04
C SER A 32 -5.95 0.36 -18.09
N GLY A 33 -5.35 -0.46 -17.22
CA GLY A 33 -5.69 -1.86 -17.02
C GLY A 33 -5.04 -2.83 -17.99
N GLN A 34 -4.08 -2.36 -18.77
CA GLN A 34 -3.21 -3.14 -19.64
C GLN A 34 -2.01 -3.67 -18.85
N GLN A 35 -1.44 -4.81 -19.28
CA GLN A 35 -0.23 -5.41 -18.67
C GLN A 35 1.00 -4.64 -19.13
N ASP A 36 1.09 -3.38 -18.73
CA ASP A 36 2.15 -2.47 -19.14
C ASP A 36 3.09 -2.21 -17.96
N GLN A 37 4.27 -2.83 -18.01
CA GLN A 37 5.28 -2.70 -16.95
C GLN A 37 5.69 -1.24 -16.76
N GLU A 38 5.81 -0.46 -17.84
CA GLU A 38 6.17 0.97 -17.75
C GLU A 38 5.13 1.80 -16.99
N GLU A 39 3.83 1.52 -17.16
CA GLU A 39 2.76 2.20 -16.42
C GLU A 39 2.80 1.82 -14.93
N GLN A 40 3.06 0.54 -14.64
CA GLN A 40 3.24 0.05 -13.27
C GLN A 40 4.44 0.70 -12.59
N ASP A 41 5.58 0.77 -13.28
CA ASP A 41 6.82 1.38 -12.77
C ASP A 41 6.59 2.87 -12.48
N LYS A 42 5.92 3.59 -13.40
CA LYS A 42 5.55 4.99 -13.19
C LYS A 42 4.61 5.17 -12.00
N ALA A 43 3.54 4.37 -11.91
CA ALA A 43 2.61 4.44 -10.80
C ALA A 43 3.29 4.11 -9.45
N TYR A 44 4.27 3.20 -9.47
CA TYR A 44 5.07 2.86 -8.30
C TYR A 44 5.98 4.01 -7.88
N GLN A 45 6.63 4.71 -8.82
CA GLN A 45 7.42 5.90 -8.52
C GLN A 45 6.55 7.02 -7.90
N GLU A 46 5.37 7.29 -8.48
CA GLU A 46 4.43 8.26 -7.92
C GLU A 46 3.97 7.88 -6.50
N PHE A 47 3.80 6.58 -6.25
CA PHE A 47 3.51 6.05 -4.92
C PHE A 47 4.67 6.28 -3.93
N LEU A 48 5.92 6.01 -4.33
CA LEU A 48 7.10 6.27 -3.52
C LEU A 48 7.27 7.75 -3.19
N ASP A 49 7.07 8.63 -4.17
CA ASP A 49 7.13 10.09 -3.96
C ASP A 49 6.08 10.56 -2.96
N TYR A 50 4.88 9.98 -3.01
CA TYR A 50 3.86 10.25 -2.01
C TYR A 50 4.30 9.77 -0.62
N LEU A 51 4.88 8.58 -0.49
CA LEU A 51 5.37 8.10 0.81
C LEU A 51 6.45 9.03 1.38
N ARG A 52 7.36 9.54 0.54
CA ARG A 52 8.39 10.53 0.94
C ARG A 52 7.78 11.81 1.49
N ASP A 53 6.80 12.37 0.78
CA ASP A 53 6.05 13.55 1.26
C ASP A 53 5.35 13.28 2.60
N THR A 54 4.77 12.08 2.80
CA THR A 54 4.17 11.72 4.10
C THR A 54 5.20 11.53 5.22
N GLU A 55 6.39 11.02 4.90
CA GLU A 55 7.49 10.88 5.85
C GLU A 55 8.01 12.24 6.31
N GLU A 56 8.20 13.18 5.39
CA GLU A 56 8.59 14.56 5.71
C GLU A 56 7.54 15.24 6.61
N LYS A 57 6.26 14.96 6.35
CA LYS A 57 5.13 15.44 7.18
C LYS A 57 4.95 14.65 8.48
N ARG A 58 5.73 13.58 8.69
CA ARG A 58 5.67 12.71 9.88
C ARG A 58 4.29 12.05 10.05
N GLU A 59 3.63 11.75 8.94
CA GLU A 59 2.30 11.15 8.89
C GLU A 59 2.38 9.65 8.57
N CYS A 60 1.37 8.91 9.01
CA CYS A 60 1.16 7.51 8.63
C CYS A 60 0.07 7.42 7.56
N CYS A 61 0.10 6.35 6.76
CA CYS A 61 -0.98 6.02 5.84
C CYS A 61 -1.11 4.50 5.65
N TYR A 62 -2.25 4.07 5.13
CA TYR A 62 -2.39 2.74 4.55
C TYR A 62 -2.41 2.86 3.04
N ALA A 63 -1.85 1.90 2.32
CA ALA A 63 -1.97 1.84 0.88
C ALA A 63 -2.30 0.43 0.41
N LEU A 64 -3.08 0.34 -0.66
CA LEU A 64 -3.28 -0.85 -1.46
C LEU A 64 -2.65 -0.58 -2.81
N PHE A 65 -1.80 -1.50 -3.27
CA PHE A 65 -1.17 -1.43 -4.58
C PHE A 65 -1.45 -2.74 -5.32
N ASP A 66 -1.98 -2.66 -6.53
CA ASP A 66 -2.10 -3.82 -7.42
C ASP A 66 -0.78 -4.00 -8.17
N TYR A 67 0.10 -4.85 -7.63
CA TYR A 67 1.46 -5.00 -8.14
C TYR A 67 1.50 -6.08 -9.20
N GLY A 68 1.68 -5.66 -10.45
CA GLY A 68 1.94 -6.55 -11.59
C GLY A 68 3.40 -6.96 -11.66
N TYR A 69 3.67 -8.26 -11.79
CA TYR A 69 5.02 -8.78 -11.99
C TYR A 69 5.04 -10.01 -12.88
N THR A 70 6.14 -10.17 -13.60
CA THR A 70 6.40 -11.37 -14.40
C THR A 70 7.13 -12.41 -13.55
N GLN A 71 6.57 -13.61 -13.47
CA GLN A 71 7.19 -14.75 -12.80
C GLN A 71 8.30 -15.37 -13.67
N GLU A 72 9.12 -16.25 -13.07
CA GLU A 72 10.23 -16.92 -13.78
C GLU A 72 9.77 -17.75 -14.99
N ASN A 73 8.52 -18.22 -14.99
CA ASN A 73 7.89 -18.93 -16.11
C ASN A 73 7.31 -18.00 -17.18
N SER A 74 7.69 -16.72 -17.19
CA SER A 74 7.19 -15.68 -18.10
C SER A 74 5.67 -15.46 -18.03
N THR A 75 5.02 -15.89 -16.95
CA THR A 75 3.59 -15.61 -16.73
C THR A 75 3.44 -14.30 -15.98
N TRP A 76 2.60 -13.41 -16.51
CA TRP A 76 2.19 -12.21 -15.80
C TRP A 76 1.24 -12.56 -14.66
N LYS A 77 1.55 -12.09 -13.47
CA LYS A 77 0.68 -12.20 -12.30
C LYS A 77 0.53 -10.82 -11.67
N SER A 78 -0.67 -10.48 -11.25
CA SER A 78 -0.87 -9.34 -10.35
C SER A 78 -1.21 -9.85 -8.95
N SER A 79 -0.77 -9.10 -7.95
CA SER A 79 -1.08 -9.37 -6.55
C SER A 79 -1.39 -8.07 -5.84
N ILE A 80 -2.47 -8.07 -5.07
CA ILE A 80 -2.88 -6.92 -4.27
C ILE A 80 -2.05 -6.93 -2.99
N ILE A 81 -1.24 -5.89 -2.83
CA ILE A 81 -0.36 -5.71 -1.69
C ILE A 81 -0.89 -4.57 -0.83
N PHE A 82 -1.13 -4.89 0.43
CA PHE A 82 -1.42 -3.93 1.47
C PHE A 82 -0.13 -3.43 2.11
N PHE A 83 0.03 -2.12 2.20
CA PHE A 83 1.12 -1.45 2.89
C PHE A 83 0.58 -0.71 4.11
N SER A 84 1.14 -1.02 5.27
CA SER A 84 0.99 -0.22 6.47
C SER A 84 2.22 0.67 6.62
N TRP A 85 2.11 1.91 6.15
CA TRP A 85 3.18 2.90 6.19
C TRP A 85 3.15 3.68 7.51
N SER A 86 4.20 3.51 8.30
CA SER A 86 4.37 4.20 9.57
C SER A 86 5.86 4.54 9.75
N PRO A 87 6.32 5.69 9.21
CA PRO A 87 7.74 6.01 9.22
C PRO A 87 8.26 6.18 10.65
N GLU A 88 9.56 5.99 10.85
CA GLU A 88 10.14 6.04 12.20
C GLU A 88 9.90 7.37 12.89
N ASN A 89 10.03 8.47 12.14
CA ASN A 89 9.86 9.85 12.58
C ASN A 89 8.39 10.27 12.80
N ALA A 90 7.41 9.40 12.49
CA ALA A 90 5.99 9.72 12.59
C ALA A 90 5.54 10.07 14.01
N ILE A 91 4.43 10.81 14.12
CA ILE A 91 3.86 11.18 15.41
C ILE A 91 3.43 9.93 16.18
N ILE A 92 3.94 9.73 17.41
CA ILE A 92 3.69 8.53 18.23
C ILE A 92 2.20 8.21 18.37
N LYS A 93 1.36 9.22 18.63
CA LYS A 93 -0.11 9.06 18.72
C LYS A 93 -0.70 8.49 17.43
N GLN A 94 -0.23 8.95 16.26
CA GLN A 94 -0.65 8.41 14.98
C GLN A 94 -0.17 6.97 14.80
N LYS A 95 1.11 6.66 15.09
CA LYS A 95 1.62 5.28 15.00
C LYS A 95 0.77 4.31 15.82
N MET A 96 0.40 4.71 17.04
CA MET A 96 -0.50 3.92 17.88
C MET A 96 -1.88 3.72 17.26
N LEU A 97 -2.49 4.79 16.71
CA LEU A 97 -3.79 4.72 16.07
C LEU A 97 -3.79 3.81 14.83
N TYR A 98 -2.76 3.92 13.99
CA TYR A 98 -2.59 3.09 12.81
C TYR A 98 -2.25 1.64 13.17
N ALA A 99 -1.46 1.39 14.21
CA ALA A 99 -1.21 0.04 14.69
C ALA A 99 -2.48 -0.63 15.27
N ALA A 100 -3.32 0.13 15.97
CA ALA A 100 -4.57 -0.37 16.53
C ALA A 100 -5.63 -0.65 15.45
N SER A 101 -5.71 0.21 14.42
CA SER A 101 -6.77 0.15 13.41
C SER A 101 -6.50 -0.83 12.27
N VAL A 102 -5.26 -1.31 12.11
CA VAL A 102 -4.85 -2.13 10.94
C VAL A 102 -5.61 -3.44 10.85
N LYS A 103 -5.85 -4.10 11.99
CA LYS A 103 -6.52 -5.40 12.03
C LYS A 103 -7.98 -5.29 11.60
N ASP A 104 -8.67 -4.27 12.09
CA ASP A 104 -10.07 -4.01 11.76
C ASP A 104 -10.24 -3.53 10.32
N PHE A 105 -9.25 -2.81 9.79
CA PHE A 105 -9.23 -2.41 8.39
C PHE A 105 -9.04 -3.61 7.46
N LEU A 106 -8.04 -4.46 7.76
CA LEU A 106 -7.79 -5.69 7.00
C LEU A 106 -8.98 -6.64 7.03
N ALA A 107 -9.67 -6.77 8.16
CA ALA A 107 -10.86 -7.63 8.27
C ALA A 107 -12.02 -7.19 7.35
N LYS A 108 -12.07 -5.92 6.96
CA LYS A 108 -13.08 -5.37 6.04
C LYS A 108 -12.68 -5.50 4.57
N LEU A 109 -11.41 -5.77 4.29
CA LEU A 109 -10.89 -5.92 2.94
C LEU A 109 -10.79 -7.40 2.59
N GLN A 110 -11.22 -7.76 1.38
CA GLN A 110 -11.09 -9.12 0.84
C GLN A 110 -10.16 -9.10 -0.37
N GLY A 111 -9.41 -10.19 -0.57
CA GLY A 111 -8.53 -10.35 -1.73
C GLY A 111 -7.16 -9.69 -1.61
N ILE A 112 -6.68 -9.40 -0.39
CA ILE A 112 -5.28 -8.99 -0.17
C ILE A 112 -4.40 -10.24 -0.22
N ASP A 113 -3.46 -10.29 -1.17
CA ASP A 113 -2.49 -11.38 -1.28
C ASP A 113 -1.39 -11.25 -0.21
N LYS A 114 -0.95 -10.01 0.05
CA LYS A 114 0.20 -9.73 0.90
C LYS A 114 0.00 -8.47 1.71
N SER A 115 0.48 -8.51 2.96
CA SER A 115 0.59 -7.33 3.80
C SER A 115 2.05 -7.03 4.12
N ILE A 116 2.47 -5.78 3.96
CA ILE A 116 3.79 -5.27 4.25
C ILE A 116 3.65 -4.17 5.29
N GLN A 117 4.35 -4.33 6.41
CA GLN A 117 4.59 -3.23 7.34
C GLN A 117 5.88 -2.54 6.90
N ALA A 118 5.81 -1.23 6.75
CA ALA A 118 6.94 -0.43 6.28
C ALA A 118 7.15 0.77 7.20
N ASN A 119 8.39 0.94 7.64
CA ASN A 119 8.82 2.02 8.51
C ASN A 119 9.89 2.92 7.86
N SER A 120 10.41 2.51 6.70
CA SER A 120 11.47 3.17 5.95
C SER A 120 11.30 2.94 4.46
N MET A 121 11.92 3.78 3.64
CA MET A 121 11.86 3.65 2.17
C MET A 121 12.44 2.33 1.66
N ASP A 122 13.35 1.70 2.40
CA ASP A 122 13.93 0.41 2.04
C ASP A 122 12.92 -0.74 2.12
N ASP A 123 11.92 -0.65 3.00
CA ASP A 123 10.86 -1.66 3.13
C ASP A 123 9.90 -1.67 1.93
N VAL A 124 9.72 -0.50 1.32
CA VAL A 124 8.88 -0.27 0.13
C VAL A 124 9.71 -0.21 -1.15
N ALA A 125 11.00 -0.50 -1.09
CA ALA A 125 11.81 -0.61 -2.30
C ALA A 125 11.24 -1.71 -3.21
N GLU A 126 11.21 -1.43 -4.51
CA GLU A 126 10.64 -2.36 -5.50
C GLU A 126 11.30 -3.74 -5.44
N SER A 127 12.62 -3.79 -5.22
CA SER A 127 13.38 -5.03 -5.04
C SER A 127 12.85 -5.87 -3.87
N THR A 128 12.57 -5.23 -2.73
CA THR A 128 12.02 -5.86 -1.52
C THR A 128 10.61 -6.39 -1.77
N VAL A 129 9.76 -5.58 -2.42
CA VAL A 129 8.37 -5.93 -2.72
C VAL A 129 8.29 -7.07 -3.74
N LYS A 130 9.08 -6.99 -4.81
CA LYS A 130 9.20 -8.04 -5.83
C LYS A 130 9.68 -9.35 -5.23
N ALA A 131 10.71 -9.30 -4.36
CA ALA A 131 11.18 -10.49 -3.66
C ALA A 131 10.09 -11.13 -2.78
N LYS A 132 9.29 -10.31 -2.07
CA LYS A 132 8.15 -10.81 -1.27
C LYS A 132 7.04 -11.41 -2.13
N CYS A 133 6.82 -10.87 -3.33
CA CYS A 133 5.87 -11.40 -4.33
C CYS A 133 6.30 -12.77 -4.87
N LEU A 134 7.57 -12.90 -5.25
CA LEU A 134 8.14 -14.13 -5.81
C LEU A 134 8.22 -15.27 -4.77
N LYS A 135 8.59 -14.94 -3.53
CA LYS A 135 8.66 -15.90 -2.41
C LYS A 135 7.33 -16.56 -2.05
N SER A 136 6.20 -15.98 -2.48
CA SER A 136 4.87 -16.56 -2.23
C SER A 136 4.53 -17.77 -3.08
N SER A 137 5.37 -18.16 -4.03
CA SER A 137 5.03 -19.18 -5.02
C SER A 137 5.13 -20.63 -4.51
N ARG A 138 5.17 -20.89 -3.19
CA ARG A 138 5.19 -22.26 -2.65
C ARG A 138 4.33 -22.49 -1.40
N ALA A 139 3.61 -23.62 -1.50
CA ALA A 139 2.97 -24.47 -0.49
C ALA A 139 1.51 -24.15 -0.11
N THR A 140 0.63 -24.88 -0.80
CA THR A 140 -0.49 -25.72 -0.33
C THR A 140 -1.35 -25.24 0.84
#